data_AF-A0A9P7A2C8-F1
#
_entry.id   AF-A0A9P7A2C8-F1
#
_cell.length_a   1.000
_cell.length_b   1.000
_cell.length_c   1.000
_cell.angle_alpha   90.00
_cell.angle_beta   90.00
_cell.angle_gamma   90.00
#
_symmetry.space_group_name_H-M   'P 1'
#
loop_
_entity.id
_entity.type
_entity.pdbx_description
1 polymer ?
#
loop_
_entity_poly.entity_id
_entity_poly.type
_entity_poly.pdbx_seq_one_letter_code
_entity_poly.pdbx_strand_id
1 'polypeptide(L)'
;MRMSSLSHTKKVYAITKVDKAREFIYKWGNTVDGSKVENALGEGSWVPTINQFAKKLGPLGLDPFRMLVVDLMHECELGTWKALFTHLVRLLYALPRGSQLVAALDNRFRQVPTFARDFEDILQCSIPVFEGLFPTDHDAIMQTLLYRFAQWHALAKLRIHTESTVTFLDETFKKLCQNLRKFQCDTCAAFNTIELPKEKAARQRRLAQHSESSAASPEKIGPRVKKFNLGTYKFHAMGDYVRTIKIFGTTDSFTTQMVCACFIYNIHLVLSLARESLHTEL
;
A
#
# COMPACT_ATOMS: atom_id res chain seq x y z
N MET A 1 -13.73 7.82 26.16
CA MET A 1 -12.46 7.26 25.65
C MET A 1 -11.74 8.39 24.93
N ARG A 2 -10.66 8.92 25.52
CA ARG A 2 -10.07 10.23 25.13
C ARG A 2 -9.51 10.18 23.70
N MET A 3 -10.20 10.87 22.79
CA MET A 3 -9.57 11.43 21.58
C MET A 3 -8.71 12.60 22.02
N SER A 4 -7.43 12.36 22.29
CA SER A 4 -6.44 13.44 22.36
C SER A 4 -6.16 13.93 20.93
N SER A 5 -6.29 15.23 20.74
CA SER A 5 -6.03 15.98 19.52
C SER A 5 -4.73 15.54 18.83
N LEU A 6 -4.83 15.15 17.56
CA LEU A 6 -3.70 15.07 16.65
C LEU A 6 -3.27 16.50 16.30
N SER A 7 -2.57 17.16 17.22
CA SER A 7 -1.74 18.30 16.87
C SER A 7 -0.74 17.83 15.80
N HIS A 8 -0.61 18.59 14.71
CA HIS A 8 0.42 18.43 13.69
C HIS A 8 1.81 18.72 14.29
N THR A 9 2.26 17.89 15.23
CA THR A 9 3.60 17.94 15.77
C THR A 9 4.49 17.26 14.75
N LYS A 10 5.37 18.04 14.09
CA LYS A 10 6.37 17.49 13.16
C LYS A 10 7.10 16.33 13.85
N LYS A 11 6.97 15.13 13.30
CA LYS A 11 7.69 13.94 13.73
C LYS A 11 9.18 14.14 13.42
N VAL A 12 9.97 14.51 14.43
CA VAL A 12 11.43 14.63 14.31
C VAL A 12 12.06 13.26 14.57
N TYR A 13 12.97 12.81 13.70
CA TYR A 13 13.69 11.56 13.90
C TYR A 13 14.55 11.61 15.16
N ALA A 14 14.21 10.77 16.14
CA ALA A 14 14.88 10.73 17.44
C ALA A 14 16.01 9.69 17.45
N ILE A 15 17.18 10.06 16.91
CA ILE A 15 18.40 9.21 16.88
C ILE A 15 18.69 8.62 18.27
N THR A 16 18.57 9.44 19.32
CA THR A 16 18.83 9.03 20.71
C THR A 16 17.89 7.94 21.21
N LYS A 17 16.61 7.97 20.83
CA LYS A 17 15.64 6.90 21.18
C LYS A 17 15.97 5.61 20.43
N VAL A 18 16.37 5.71 19.16
CA VAL A 18 16.77 4.56 18.32
C VAL A 18 18.06 3.91 18.86
N ASP A 19 19.05 4.69 19.25
CA ASP A 19 20.30 4.18 19.83
C ASP A 19 20.05 3.47 21.17
N LYS A 20 19.19 4.04 22.02
CA LYS A 20 18.81 3.42 23.29
C LYS A 20 18.07 2.09 23.09
N ALA A 21 17.17 2.02 22.12
CA ALA A 21 16.49 0.77 21.77
C ALA A 21 17.48 -0.28 21.24
N ARG A 22 18.46 0.13 20.42
CA ARG A 22 19.53 -0.76 19.95
C ARG A 22 20.43 -1.24 21.08
N GLU A 23 20.71 -0.40 22.07
CA GLU A 23 21.44 -0.83 23.27
C GLU A 23 20.70 -1.92 24.04
N PHE A 24 19.39 -1.77 24.22
CA PHE A 24 18.57 -2.82 24.85
C PHE A 24 18.63 -4.14 24.09
N ILE A 25 18.64 -4.09 22.76
CA ILE A 25 18.68 -5.29 21.91
C ILE A 25 20.09 -5.91 21.93
N TYR A 26 21.11 -5.15 21.52
CA TYR A 26 22.43 -5.71 21.24
C TYR A 26 23.31 -5.86 22.48
N LYS A 27 23.17 -4.99 23.50
CA LYS A 27 24.00 -5.11 24.72
C LYS A 27 23.31 -5.89 25.82
N TRP A 28 21.99 -5.75 25.95
CA TRP A 28 21.24 -6.32 27.08
C TRP A 28 20.35 -7.50 26.68
N GLY A 29 20.41 -7.95 25.42
CA GLY A 29 19.74 -9.17 24.94
C GLY A 29 18.21 -9.10 24.97
N ASN A 30 17.60 -7.91 24.97
CA ASN A 30 16.14 -7.78 24.94
C ASN A 30 15.62 -8.07 23.53
N THR A 31 14.42 -8.63 23.44
CA THR A 31 13.77 -8.87 22.15
C THR A 31 13.35 -7.54 21.49
N VAL A 32 13.27 -7.54 20.16
CA VAL A 32 12.91 -6.35 19.37
C VAL A 32 11.48 -5.87 19.66
N ASP A 33 10.59 -6.79 20.03
CA ASP A 33 9.21 -6.59 20.46
C ASP A 33 9.07 -6.49 21.99
N GLY A 34 10.18 -6.46 22.72
CA GLY A 34 10.19 -6.42 24.18
C GLY A 34 9.68 -5.08 24.72
N SER A 35 9.07 -5.11 25.91
CA SER A 35 8.48 -3.93 26.56
C SER A 35 9.43 -2.73 26.68
N LYS A 36 10.73 -2.97 26.88
CA LYS A 36 11.75 -1.90 26.93
C LYS A 36 11.97 -1.20 25.59
N VAL A 37 11.91 -1.95 24.48
CA VAL A 37 12.04 -1.41 23.13
C VAL A 37 10.74 -0.69 22.73
N GLU A 38 9.58 -1.28 23.05
CA GLU A 38 8.27 -0.68 22.82
C GLU A 38 8.09 0.64 23.59
N ASN A 39 8.49 0.68 24.86
CA ASN A 39 8.45 1.92 25.65
C ASN A 39 9.39 3.00 25.08
N ALA A 40 10.48 2.62 24.43
CA ALA A 40 11.43 3.57 23.85
C ALA A 40 10.96 4.10 22.48
N LEU A 41 10.31 3.27 21.66
CA LEU A 41 10.04 3.55 20.25
C LEU A 41 8.55 3.68 19.91
N GLY A 42 7.65 3.11 20.70
CA GLY A 42 6.23 2.95 20.41
C GLY A 42 5.48 4.28 20.25
N GLU A 43 5.80 5.28 21.10
CA GLU A 43 5.21 6.63 21.03
C GLU A 43 5.35 7.26 19.63
N GLY A 44 6.49 7.03 18.96
CA GLY A 44 6.73 7.54 17.62
C GLY A 44 6.45 6.55 16.48
N SER A 45 6.12 5.30 16.82
CA SER A 45 6.10 4.16 15.90
C SER A 45 7.44 3.98 15.16
N TRP A 46 8.54 4.11 15.92
CA TRP A 46 9.90 3.99 15.38
C TRP A 46 10.36 2.54 15.30
N VAL A 47 11.37 2.29 14.48
CA VAL A 47 12.06 0.99 14.40
C VAL A 47 13.52 1.15 14.87
N PRO A 48 14.16 0.11 15.44
CA PRO A 48 15.55 0.16 15.93
C PRO A 48 16.60 0.13 14.79
N THR A 49 16.29 0.81 13.69
CA THR A 49 17.11 0.93 12.49
C THR A 49 17.64 2.35 12.39
N ILE A 50 18.97 2.50 12.41
CA ILE A 50 19.62 3.80 12.21
C ILE A 50 19.49 4.19 10.74
N ASN A 51 18.77 5.28 10.48
CA ASN A 51 18.68 5.85 9.16
C ASN A 51 20.00 6.59 8.82
N GLN A 52 20.69 6.16 7.75
CA GLN A 52 21.97 6.76 7.35
C GLN A 52 21.85 8.23 6.92
N PHE A 53 20.72 8.63 6.33
CA PHE A 53 20.45 10.03 5.99
C PHE A 53 20.29 10.85 7.27
N ALA A 54 19.59 10.33 8.28
CA ALA A 54 19.50 11.00 9.59
C ALA A 54 20.87 11.20 10.23
N LYS A 55 21.73 10.16 10.16
CA LYS A 55 23.06 10.20 10.76
C LYS A 55 24.01 11.16 10.03
N LYS A 56 24.05 11.12 8.70
CA LYS A 56 25.01 11.89 7.89
C LYS A 56 24.53 13.30 7.55
N LEU A 57 23.24 13.47 7.29
CA LEU A 57 22.66 14.74 6.80
C LEU A 57 21.79 15.44 7.85
N GLY A 58 21.42 14.76 8.94
CA GLY A 58 20.72 15.37 10.07
C GLY A 58 21.43 16.61 10.65
N PRO A 59 22.76 16.61 10.84
CA PRO A 59 23.49 17.80 11.28
C PRO A 59 23.41 18.98 10.30
N LEU A 60 23.13 18.72 9.01
CA LEU A 60 22.92 19.74 7.98
C LEU A 60 21.46 20.24 7.94
N GLY A 61 20.63 19.83 8.90
CA GLY A 61 19.22 20.22 9.00
C GLY A 61 18.27 19.38 8.13
N LEU A 62 18.75 18.29 7.52
CA LEU A 62 17.92 17.42 6.70
C LEU A 62 17.12 16.45 7.57
N ASP A 63 15.80 16.54 7.48
CA ASP A 63 14.88 15.63 8.16
C ASP A 63 14.47 14.47 7.21
N PRO A 64 14.84 13.21 7.50
CA PRO A 64 14.46 12.06 6.67
C PRO A 64 12.95 11.91 6.47
N PHE A 65 12.11 12.34 7.43
CA PHE A 65 10.65 12.28 7.27
C PHE A 65 10.11 13.28 6.26
N ARG A 66 10.87 14.34 5.99
CA ARG A 66 10.54 15.31 4.94
C ARG A 66 11.11 14.89 3.58
N MET A 67 12.11 14.02 3.58
CA MET A 67 12.73 13.48 2.36
C MET A 67 11.98 12.24 1.85
N LEU A 68 11.59 11.33 2.74
CA LEU A 68 10.90 10.08 2.41
C LEU A 68 9.40 10.33 2.32
N VAL A 69 8.96 10.93 1.22
CA VAL A 69 7.54 11.02 0.89
C VAL A 69 7.04 9.62 0.56
N VAL A 70 5.96 9.19 1.21
CA VAL A 70 5.33 7.91 0.93
C VAL A 70 4.94 7.87 -0.55
N ASP A 71 5.35 6.81 -1.24
CA ASP A 71 4.90 6.56 -2.60
C ASP A 71 3.41 6.19 -2.56
N LEU A 72 2.58 7.21 -2.78
CA LEU A 72 1.14 7.12 -2.67
C LEU A 72 0.55 6.25 -3.81
N MET A 73 1.26 6.12 -4.95
CA MET A 73 0.83 5.25 -6.07
C MET A 73 1.05 3.80 -5.69
N HIS A 74 2.22 3.49 -5.14
CA HIS A 74 2.53 2.16 -4.63
C HIS A 74 1.55 1.73 -3.52
N GLU A 75 1.23 2.65 -2.60
CA GLU A 75 0.23 2.41 -1.57
C GLU A 75 -1.18 2.19 -2.14
N CYS A 76 -1.53 2.87 -3.23
CA CYS A 76 -2.79 2.64 -3.94
C CYS A 76 -2.81 1.25 -4.59
N GLU A 77 -1.76 0.88 -5.34
CA GLU A 77 -1.70 -0.37 -6.10
C GLU A 77 -1.64 -1.60 -5.19
N LEU A 78 -0.68 -1.64 -4.26
CA LEU A 78 -0.52 -2.78 -3.35
C LEU A 78 -1.51 -2.76 -2.19
N GLY A 79 -2.08 -1.60 -1.89
CA GLY A 79 -2.99 -1.42 -0.78
C GLY A 79 -4.44 -1.47 -1.20
N THR A 80 -4.88 -0.42 -1.87
CA THR A 80 -6.27 -0.21 -2.23
C THR A 80 -6.73 -1.15 -3.33
N TRP A 81 -6.02 -1.15 -4.47
CA TRP A 81 -6.38 -1.95 -5.63
C TRP A 81 -6.27 -3.44 -5.34
N LYS A 82 -5.16 -3.90 -4.76
CA LYS A 82 -5.03 -5.30 -4.31
C LYS A 82 -6.18 -5.74 -3.40
N ALA A 83 -6.60 -4.89 -2.46
CA ALA A 83 -7.72 -5.21 -1.57
C ALA A 83 -9.04 -5.33 -2.33
N LEU A 84 -9.31 -4.41 -3.26
CA LEU A 84 -10.48 -4.46 -4.14
C LEU A 84 -10.45 -5.71 -5.03
N PHE A 85 -9.38 -5.92 -5.78
CA PHE A 85 -9.19 -7.08 -6.65
C PHE A 85 -9.38 -8.41 -5.90
N THR A 86 -8.75 -8.55 -4.72
CA THR A 86 -8.92 -9.74 -3.88
C THR A 86 -10.39 -9.92 -3.48
N HIS A 87 -11.11 -8.84 -3.19
CA HIS A 87 -12.54 -8.92 -2.87
C HIS A 87 -13.39 -9.28 -4.09
N LEU A 88 -13.08 -8.79 -5.28
CA LEU A 88 -13.74 -9.20 -6.53
C LEU A 88 -13.60 -10.71 -6.77
N VAL A 89 -12.40 -11.27 -6.55
CA VAL A 89 -12.18 -12.72 -6.65
C VAL A 89 -13.01 -13.48 -5.60
N ARG A 90 -13.13 -12.97 -4.36
CA ARG A 90 -14.03 -13.57 -3.35
C ARG A 90 -15.50 -13.55 -3.77
N LEU A 91 -15.94 -12.48 -4.44
CA LEU A 91 -17.30 -12.39 -4.97
C LEU A 91 -17.53 -13.43 -6.06
N LEU A 92 -16.57 -13.64 -6.97
CA LEU A 92 -16.66 -14.70 -7.98
C LEU A 92 -16.80 -16.09 -7.34
N TYR A 93 -16.05 -16.39 -6.27
CA TYR A 93 -16.22 -17.65 -5.54
C TYR A 93 -17.57 -17.79 -4.84
N ALA A 94 -18.22 -16.68 -4.48
CA ALA A 94 -19.53 -16.68 -3.83
C ALA A 94 -20.69 -16.90 -4.82
N LEU A 95 -20.46 -16.74 -6.13
CA LEU A 95 -21.45 -16.98 -7.17
C LEU A 95 -21.68 -18.48 -7.44
N PRO A 96 -22.84 -18.85 -8.00
CA PRO A 96 -23.06 -20.19 -8.54
C PRO A 96 -21.97 -20.53 -9.57
N ARG A 97 -21.39 -21.73 -9.48
CA ARG A 97 -20.25 -22.15 -10.32
C ARG A 97 -19.00 -21.26 -10.16
N GLY A 98 -18.80 -20.64 -8.99
CA GLY A 98 -17.70 -19.71 -8.74
C GLY A 98 -16.30 -20.23 -9.12
N SER A 99 -16.01 -21.52 -8.90
CA SER A 99 -14.73 -22.11 -9.34
C SER A 99 -14.51 -22.05 -10.86
N GLN A 100 -15.58 -22.19 -11.65
CA GLN A 100 -15.52 -22.08 -13.11
C GLN A 100 -15.36 -20.62 -13.55
N LEU A 101 -16.02 -19.69 -12.86
CA LEU A 101 -15.87 -18.25 -13.12
C LEU A 101 -14.45 -17.76 -12.82
N VAL A 102 -13.84 -18.22 -11.73
CA VAL A 102 -12.44 -17.92 -11.40
C VAL A 102 -11.48 -18.56 -12.42
N ALA A 103 -11.74 -19.79 -12.87
CA ALA A 103 -10.95 -20.39 -13.94
C ALA A 103 -11.09 -19.62 -15.27
N ALA A 104 -12.27 -19.08 -15.56
CA ALA A 104 -12.50 -18.22 -16.72
C ALA A 104 -11.72 -16.89 -16.59
N LEU A 105 -11.75 -16.27 -15.40
CA LEU A 105 -10.94 -15.09 -15.08
C LEU A 105 -9.43 -15.36 -15.31
N ASP A 106 -8.91 -16.45 -14.75
CA ASP A 106 -7.50 -16.84 -14.89
C ASP A 106 -7.12 -17.10 -16.36
N ASN A 107 -8.00 -17.74 -17.13
CA ASN A 107 -7.79 -17.95 -18.56
C ASN A 107 -7.78 -16.64 -19.34
N ARG A 108 -8.66 -15.69 -19.01
CA ARG A 108 -8.68 -14.36 -19.64
C ARG A 108 -7.41 -13.56 -19.32
N PHE A 109 -6.95 -13.57 -18.06
CA PHE A 109 -5.66 -12.95 -17.71
C PHE A 109 -4.49 -13.56 -18.47
N ARG A 110 -4.48 -14.89 -18.68
CA ARG A 110 -3.44 -15.57 -19.46
C ARG A 110 -3.42 -15.14 -20.94
N GLN A 111 -4.55 -14.69 -21.48
CA GLN A 111 -4.66 -14.20 -22.85
C GLN A 111 -4.20 -12.75 -23.01
N VAL A 112 -4.08 -11.98 -21.92
CA VAL A 112 -3.53 -10.62 -21.97
C VAL A 112 -2.00 -10.72 -22.01
N PRO A 113 -1.33 -10.36 -23.13
CA PRO A 113 0.12 -10.49 -23.23
C PRO A 113 0.81 -9.51 -22.30
N THR A 114 1.84 -9.93 -21.56
CA THR A 114 2.75 -9.10 -20.74
C THR A 114 2.18 -8.15 -19.67
N PHE A 115 0.88 -7.84 -19.66
CA PHE A 115 0.20 -6.88 -18.77
C PHE A 115 -0.44 -7.53 -17.54
N ALA A 116 0.24 -8.44 -16.85
CA ALA A 116 -0.25 -8.96 -15.56
C ALA A 116 0.89 -9.39 -14.64
N ARG A 117 2.02 -8.66 -14.66
CA ARG A 117 3.20 -9.01 -13.85
C ARG A 117 3.10 -8.41 -12.45
N ASP A 118 2.48 -7.25 -12.34
CA ASP A 118 2.22 -6.58 -11.07
C ASP A 118 0.77 -6.10 -10.94
N PHE A 119 0.46 -5.45 -9.82
CA PHE A 119 -0.89 -4.96 -9.53
C PHE A 119 -1.29 -3.78 -10.41
N GLU A 120 -0.33 -3.00 -10.90
CA GLU A 120 -0.60 -1.93 -11.86
C GLU A 120 -1.12 -2.52 -13.17
N ASP A 121 -0.38 -3.47 -13.75
CA ASP A 121 -0.76 -4.07 -15.02
C ASP A 121 -2.14 -4.76 -14.92
N ILE A 122 -2.38 -5.45 -13.80
CA ILE A 122 -3.66 -6.10 -13.52
C ILE A 122 -4.81 -5.08 -13.51
N LEU A 123 -4.62 -3.89 -12.94
CA LEU A 123 -5.65 -2.85 -12.96
C LEU A 123 -5.97 -2.41 -14.40
N GLN A 124 -4.93 -2.17 -15.19
CA GLN A 124 -5.07 -1.64 -16.56
C GLN A 124 -5.83 -2.61 -17.48
N CYS A 125 -5.67 -3.92 -17.31
CA CYS A 125 -6.36 -4.92 -18.12
C CYS A 125 -7.65 -5.48 -17.48
N SER A 126 -8.04 -5.03 -16.28
CA SER A 126 -9.16 -5.65 -15.54
C SER A 126 -10.52 -5.49 -16.20
N ILE A 127 -10.80 -4.38 -16.89
CA ILE A 127 -12.12 -4.09 -17.48
C ILE A 127 -12.59 -5.23 -18.40
N PRO A 128 -11.89 -5.56 -19.51
CA PRO A 128 -12.29 -6.65 -20.40
C PRO A 128 -12.19 -8.03 -19.73
N VAL A 129 -11.28 -8.20 -18.77
CA VAL A 129 -11.09 -9.49 -18.10
C VAL A 129 -12.30 -9.83 -17.21
N PHE A 130 -12.90 -8.85 -16.56
CA PHE A 130 -14.07 -9.03 -15.70
C PHE A 130 -15.42 -8.98 -16.43
N GLU A 131 -15.44 -8.63 -17.73
CA GLU A 131 -16.67 -8.40 -18.50
C GLU A 131 -17.57 -9.65 -18.57
N GLY A 132 -18.82 -9.51 -18.12
CA GLY A 132 -19.81 -10.59 -18.14
C GLY A 132 -19.50 -11.76 -17.20
N LEU A 133 -18.64 -11.58 -16.19
CA LEU A 133 -18.43 -12.60 -15.15
C LEU A 133 -19.47 -12.54 -14.03
N PHE A 134 -20.13 -11.39 -13.87
CA PHE A 134 -21.17 -11.18 -12.87
C PHE A 134 -22.56 -11.19 -13.52
N PRO A 135 -23.63 -11.43 -12.73
CA PRO A 135 -24.99 -11.19 -13.18
C PRO A 135 -25.16 -9.75 -13.66
N THR A 136 -26.01 -9.52 -14.66
CA THR A 136 -26.17 -8.23 -15.35
C THR A 136 -26.33 -7.03 -14.41
N ASP A 137 -27.09 -7.20 -13.32
CA ASP A 137 -27.35 -6.14 -12.32
C ASP A 137 -26.07 -5.68 -11.60
N HIS A 138 -25.11 -6.60 -11.42
CA HIS A 138 -23.85 -6.33 -10.74
C HIS A 138 -22.70 -6.05 -11.71
N ASP A 139 -22.72 -6.64 -12.92
CA ASP A 139 -21.66 -6.49 -13.91
C ASP A 139 -21.49 -5.02 -14.31
N ALA A 140 -22.59 -4.30 -14.55
CA ALA A 140 -22.55 -2.88 -14.87
C ALA A 140 -21.90 -2.03 -13.74
N ILE A 141 -22.16 -2.39 -12.48
CA ILE A 141 -21.53 -1.73 -11.32
C ILE A 141 -20.03 -2.04 -11.30
N MET A 142 -19.62 -3.30 -11.53
CA MET A 142 -18.21 -3.69 -11.59
C MET A 142 -17.48 -2.96 -12.71
N GLN A 143 -18.02 -2.98 -13.92
CA GLN A 143 -17.41 -2.36 -15.09
C GLN A 143 -17.25 -0.85 -14.88
N THR A 144 -18.28 -0.19 -14.34
CA THR A 144 -18.20 1.23 -13.99
C THR A 144 -17.14 1.49 -12.92
N LEU A 145 -17.07 0.64 -11.89
CA LEU A 145 -16.07 0.77 -10.81
C LEU A 145 -14.64 0.60 -11.34
N LEU A 146 -14.38 -0.47 -12.11
CA LEU A 146 -13.07 -0.76 -12.71
C LEU A 146 -12.64 0.37 -13.65
N TYR A 147 -13.56 0.87 -14.49
CA TYR A 147 -13.31 2.02 -15.35
C TYR A 147 -12.94 3.27 -14.57
N ARG A 148 -13.69 3.63 -13.51
CA ARG A 148 -13.38 4.82 -12.71
C ARG A 148 -12.09 4.69 -11.93
N PHE A 149 -11.76 3.47 -11.49
CA PHE A 149 -10.50 3.21 -10.79
C PHE A 149 -9.32 3.35 -11.76
N ALA A 150 -9.39 2.74 -12.94
CA ALA A 150 -8.38 2.87 -13.98
C ALA A 150 -8.24 4.33 -14.47
N GLN A 151 -9.35 5.05 -14.63
CA GLN A 151 -9.33 6.47 -14.98
C GLN A 151 -8.64 7.33 -13.93
N TRP A 152 -8.95 7.12 -12.65
CA TRP A 152 -8.29 7.83 -11.55
C TRP A 152 -6.79 7.50 -11.52
N HIS A 153 -6.42 6.23 -11.66
CA HIS A 153 -5.03 5.77 -11.66
C HIS A 153 -4.23 6.39 -12.81
N ALA A 154 -4.77 6.37 -14.03
CA ALA A 154 -4.13 6.97 -15.20
C ALA A 154 -3.93 8.49 -15.04
N LEU A 155 -4.91 9.19 -14.45
CA LEU A 155 -4.79 10.63 -14.17
C LEU A 155 -3.76 10.91 -13.07
N ALA A 156 -3.73 10.10 -12.01
CA ALA A 156 -2.79 10.24 -10.90
C ALA A 156 -1.33 9.99 -11.32
N LYS A 157 -1.11 9.21 -12.39
CA LYS A 157 0.20 8.92 -12.98
C LYS A 157 0.66 9.90 -14.06
N LEU A 158 -0.07 10.97 -14.33
CA LEU A 158 0.39 11.95 -15.30
C LEU A 158 1.72 12.57 -14.83
N ARG A 159 2.74 12.55 -15.72
CA ARG A 159 4.05 13.14 -15.46
C ARG A 159 4.05 14.67 -15.49
N ILE A 160 2.98 15.27 -15.99
CA ILE A 160 2.76 16.71 -16.01
C ILE A 160 1.31 16.96 -15.66
N HIS A 161 1.09 17.84 -14.69
CA HIS A 161 -0.23 18.26 -14.26
C HIS A 161 -0.46 19.74 -14.59
N THR A 162 -1.60 20.02 -15.21
CA THR A 162 -2.19 21.35 -15.32
C THR A 162 -3.33 21.51 -14.31
N GLU A 163 -3.76 22.74 -14.03
CA GLU A 163 -4.93 23.01 -13.18
C GLU A 163 -6.19 22.24 -13.62
N SER A 164 -6.40 22.09 -14.94
CA SER A 164 -7.51 21.32 -15.49
C SER A 164 -7.39 19.82 -15.19
N THR A 165 -6.21 19.22 -15.38
CA THR A 165 -6.01 17.79 -15.07
C THR A 165 -6.13 17.49 -13.57
N VAL A 166 -5.67 18.40 -12.70
CA VAL A 166 -5.76 18.25 -11.25
C VAL A 166 -7.22 18.36 -10.78
N THR A 167 -7.98 19.30 -11.37
CA THR A 167 -9.43 19.41 -11.13
C THR A 167 -10.15 18.15 -11.60
N PHE A 168 -9.80 17.64 -12.78
CA PHE A 168 -10.39 16.42 -13.32
C PHE A 168 -10.05 15.18 -12.49
N LEU A 169 -8.84 15.10 -11.93
CA LEU A 169 -8.45 14.05 -10.98
C LEU A 169 -9.31 14.10 -9.71
N ASP A 170 -9.54 15.29 -9.13
CA ASP A 170 -10.40 15.47 -7.94
C ASP A 170 -11.85 15.04 -8.20
N GLU A 171 -12.42 15.47 -9.32
CA GLU A 171 -13.77 15.06 -9.74
C GLU A 171 -13.87 13.55 -9.98
N THR A 172 -12.86 12.98 -10.64
CA THR A 172 -12.80 11.54 -10.89
C THR A 172 -12.70 10.77 -9.58
N PHE A 173 -11.93 11.26 -8.60
CA PHE A 173 -11.84 10.64 -7.28
C PHE A 173 -13.17 10.65 -6.53
N LYS A 174 -13.92 11.77 -6.57
CA LYS A 174 -15.27 11.86 -5.97
C LYS A 174 -16.21 10.82 -6.60
N LYS A 175 -16.20 10.70 -7.93
CA LYS A 175 -16.97 9.68 -8.67
C LYS A 175 -16.53 8.27 -8.31
N LEU A 176 -15.22 8.02 -8.19
CA LEU A 176 -14.70 6.73 -7.75
C LEU A 176 -15.18 6.37 -6.33
N CYS A 177 -15.14 7.31 -5.39
CA CYS A 177 -15.64 7.11 -4.03
C CYS A 177 -17.14 6.78 -4.00
N GLN A 178 -17.95 7.46 -4.81
CA GLN A 178 -19.38 7.15 -4.95
C GLN A 178 -19.59 5.73 -5.47
N ASN A 179 -18.84 5.32 -6.49
CA ASN A 179 -18.93 3.97 -7.04
C ASN A 179 -18.43 2.89 -6.07
N LEU A 180 -17.37 3.15 -5.30
CA LEU A 180 -16.89 2.25 -4.26
C LEU A 180 -17.94 2.04 -3.16
N ARG A 181 -18.62 3.11 -2.73
CA ARG A 181 -19.71 3.02 -1.75
C ARG A 181 -20.91 2.27 -2.32
N LYS A 182 -21.31 2.58 -3.56
CA LYS A 182 -22.39 1.87 -4.26
C LYS A 182 -22.07 0.37 -4.39
N PHE A 183 -20.86 0.03 -4.79
CA PHE A 183 -20.37 -1.35 -4.85
C PHE A 183 -20.45 -2.05 -3.48
N GLN A 184 -20.06 -1.36 -2.40
CA GLN A 184 -20.15 -1.91 -1.05
C GLN A 184 -21.59 -2.11 -0.59
N CYS A 185 -22.48 -1.15 -0.81
CA CYS A 185 -23.87 -1.20 -0.38
C CYS A 185 -24.72 -2.18 -1.20
N ASP A 186 -24.54 -2.21 -2.53
CA ASP A 186 -25.42 -2.95 -3.41
C ASP A 186 -24.87 -4.34 -3.68
N THR A 187 -23.60 -4.43 -4.13
CA THR A 187 -23.03 -5.71 -4.54
C THR A 187 -22.48 -6.50 -3.36
N CYS A 188 -21.64 -5.89 -2.52
CA CYS A 188 -21.04 -6.63 -1.42
C CYS A 188 -22.09 -7.07 -0.37
N ALA A 189 -23.24 -6.39 -0.28
CA ALA A 189 -24.34 -6.81 0.57
C ALA A 189 -25.12 -7.99 0.00
N ALA A 190 -25.17 -8.15 -1.32
CA ALA A 190 -25.87 -9.24 -2.01
C ALA A 190 -25.13 -10.60 -1.89
N PHE A 191 -23.82 -10.59 -1.66
CA PHE A 191 -23.00 -11.80 -1.66
C PHE A 191 -22.30 -12.06 -0.32
N ASN A 192 -22.46 -13.26 0.23
CA ASN A 192 -21.71 -13.69 1.40
C ASN A 192 -20.30 -14.15 1.02
N THR A 193 -19.34 -13.25 1.14
CA THR A 193 -17.93 -13.51 0.81
C THR A 193 -17.20 -14.17 1.98
N ILE A 194 -16.49 -15.25 1.69
CA ILE A 194 -15.63 -15.97 2.63
C ILE A 194 -14.17 -15.86 2.23
N GLU A 195 -13.27 -16.20 3.15
CA GLU A 195 -11.85 -16.27 2.87
C GLU A 195 -11.53 -17.22 1.70
N LEU A 196 -10.54 -16.85 0.90
CA LEU A 196 -10.10 -17.68 -0.22
C LEU A 196 -9.41 -18.95 0.31
N PRO A 197 -9.40 -20.05 -0.46
CA PRO A 197 -8.73 -21.30 -0.06
C PRO A 197 -7.26 -21.08 0.35
N LYS A 198 -6.53 -20.22 -0.37
CA LYS A 198 -5.15 -19.84 -0.05
C LYS A 198 -5.05 -19.10 1.30
N GLU A 199 -6.01 -18.24 1.62
CA GLU A 199 -6.06 -17.50 2.89
C GLU A 199 -6.34 -18.45 4.06
N LYS A 200 -7.29 -19.37 3.89
CA LYS A 200 -7.59 -20.41 4.87
C LYS A 200 -6.36 -21.28 5.16
N ALA A 201 -5.67 -21.75 4.12
CA ALA A 201 -4.46 -22.55 4.25
C ALA A 201 -3.31 -21.77 4.91
N ALA A 202 -3.14 -20.49 4.59
CA ALA A 202 -2.14 -19.64 5.26
C ALA A 202 -2.47 -19.44 6.75
N ARG A 203 -3.74 -19.24 7.11
CA ARG A 203 -4.18 -19.15 8.51
C ARG A 203 -3.91 -20.44 9.27
N GLN A 204 -4.28 -21.59 8.69
CA GLN A 204 -4.05 -22.90 9.32
C GLN A 204 -2.57 -23.16 9.58
N ARG A 205 -1.68 -22.79 8.63
CA ARG A 205 -0.23 -22.86 8.82
C ARG A 205 0.27 -22.01 9.99
N ARG A 206 -0.23 -20.77 10.14
CA ARG A 206 0.13 -19.89 11.26
C ARG A 206 -0.39 -20.41 12.60
N LEU A 207 -1.60 -20.97 12.62
CA LEU A 207 -2.17 -21.57 13.82
C LEU A 207 -1.35 -22.79 14.28
N ALA A 208 -0.92 -23.64 13.35
CA ALA A 208 -0.06 -24.79 13.65
C ALA A 208 1.32 -24.38 14.20
N GLN A 209 1.86 -23.23 13.77
CA GLN A 209 3.12 -22.69 14.30
C GLN A 209 2.94 -22.07 15.70
N HIS A 210 1.77 -21.50 16.02
CA HIS A 210 1.51 -20.88 17.33
C HIS A 210 1.03 -21.88 18.40
N SER A 211 0.53 -23.05 18.02
CA SER A 211 0.08 -24.07 18.97
C SER A 211 1.20 -24.74 19.78
N GLU A 212 2.47 -24.52 19.45
CA GLU A 212 3.61 -25.01 20.26
C GLU A 212 3.89 -24.14 21.49
N SER A 213 3.34 -22.92 21.61
CA SER A 213 3.70 -21.99 22.68
C SER A 213 2.56 -21.56 23.62
N SER A 214 1.28 -21.78 23.31
CA SER A 214 0.18 -21.44 24.24
C SER A 214 -1.10 -22.22 23.93
N ALA A 215 -1.70 -22.81 24.97
CA ALA A 215 -3.02 -23.45 24.91
C ALA A 215 -4.11 -22.41 24.60
N ALA A 216 -4.51 -22.32 23.33
CA ALA A 216 -5.58 -21.44 22.87
C ALA A 216 -6.87 -22.25 22.61
N SER A 217 -8.00 -21.63 22.97
CA SER A 217 -9.36 -22.14 22.82
C SER A 217 -9.73 -22.50 21.37
N PRO A 218 -10.66 -23.43 21.15
CA PRO A 218 -11.00 -23.91 19.82
C PRO A 218 -11.71 -22.81 19.01
N GLU A 219 -10.95 -22.01 18.26
CA GLU A 219 -11.52 -21.12 17.24
C GLU A 219 -12.23 -21.96 16.16
N LYS A 220 -13.45 -21.56 15.81
CA LYS A 220 -14.32 -22.26 14.86
C LYS A 220 -13.57 -22.68 13.59
N ILE A 221 -13.58 -23.99 13.32
CA ILE A 221 -12.89 -24.67 12.21
C ILE A 221 -13.42 -24.22 10.81
N GLY A 222 -14.55 -23.51 10.78
CA GLY A 222 -15.21 -23.06 9.56
C GLY A 222 -14.50 -21.93 8.79
N PRO A 223 -14.90 -21.69 7.53
CA PRO A 223 -14.45 -20.54 6.74
C PRO A 223 -14.84 -19.23 7.42
N ARG A 224 -13.92 -18.26 7.45
CA ARG A 224 -14.21 -16.90 7.97
C ARG A 224 -14.84 -16.02 6.90
N VAL A 225 -15.89 -15.29 7.27
CA VAL A 225 -16.52 -14.26 6.42
C VAL A 225 -15.55 -13.08 6.23
N LYS A 226 -15.48 -12.53 5.01
CA LYS A 226 -14.54 -11.47 4.61
C LYS A 226 -15.25 -10.32 3.92
N LYS A 227 -15.69 -9.33 4.69
CA LYS A 227 -16.32 -8.11 4.18
C LYS A 227 -15.31 -7.16 3.54
N PHE A 228 -15.76 -6.41 2.53
CA PHE A 228 -14.99 -5.31 1.94
C PHE A 228 -14.95 -4.11 2.89
N ASN A 229 -13.75 -3.65 3.24
CA ASN A 229 -13.56 -2.54 4.17
C ASN A 229 -13.02 -1.30 3.44
N LEU A 230 -13.87 -0.30 3.28
CA LEU A 230 -13.50 1.01 2.75
C LEU A 230 -12.88 1.95 3.80
N GLY A 231 -13.08 1.69 5.09
CA GLY A 231 -12.60 2.55 6.19
C GLY A 231 -11.12 2.36 6.53
N THR A 232 -10.30 1.95 5.56
CA THR A 232 -8.85 1.83 5.78
C THR A 232 -8.16 3.14 5.43
N TYR A 233 -7.06 3.44 6.12
CA TYR A 233 -6.25 4.63 5.86
C TYR A 233 -5.90 4.79 4.37
N LYS A 234 -5.64 3.68 3.67
CA LYS A 234 -5.22 3.67 2.26
C LYS A 234 -6.28 4.27 1.32
N PHE A 235 -7.57 3.96 1.53
CA PHE A 235 -8.65 4.59 0.76
C PHE A 235 -8.80 6.08 1.08
N HIS A 236 -8.60 6.48 2.33
CA HIS A 236 -8.68 7.88 2.74
C HIS A 236 -7.51 8.70 2.18
N ALA A 237 -6.29 8.14 2.20
CA ALA A 237 -5.09 8.77 1.68
C ALA A 237 -5.14 9.04 0.16
N MET A 238 -5.95 8.29 -0.59
CA MET A 238 -6.20 8.60 -2.01
C MET A 238 -6.87 9.96 -2.24
N GLY A 239 -7.57 10.51 -1.25
CA GLY A 239 -8.14 11.85 -1.33
C GLY A 239 -7.08 12.95 -1.21
N ASP A 240 -5.96 12.65 -0.57
CA ASP A 240 -4.87 13.60 -0.38
C ASP A 240 -3.98 13.72 -1.63
N TYR A 241 -4.18 12.88 -2.65
CA TYR A 241 -3.39 12.87 -3.89
C TYR A 241 -3.39 14.21 -4.61
N VAL A 242 -4.58 14.79 -4.79
CA VAL A 242 -4.78 16.09 -5.45
C VAL A 242 -4.04 17.19 -4.71
N ARG A 243 -4.17 17.21 -3.38
CA ARG A 243 -3.48 18.19 -2.53
C ARG A 243 -1.97 18.00 -2.58
N THR A 244 -1.51 16.75 -2.58
CA THR A 244 -0.08 16.41 -2.66
C THR A 244 0.51 16.89 -3.97
N ILE A 245 -0.16 16.65 -5.10
CA ILE A 245 0.27 17.14 -6.43
C ILE A 245 0.40 18.66 -6.44
N LYS A 246 -0.55 19.39 -5.85
CA LYS A 246 -0.50 20.86 -5.79
C LYS A 246 0.66 21.40 -4.97
N ILE A 247 1.08 20.69 -3.91
CA ILE A 247 2.13 21.16 -3.00
C ILE A 247 3.52 20.73 -3.47
N PHE A 248 3.64 19.51 -4.00
CA PHE A 248 4.93 18.85 -4.25
C PHE A 248 5.19 18.50 -5.72
N GLY A 249 4.21 18.67 -6.60
CA GLY A 249 4.29 18.24 -8.01
C GLY A 249 3.96 16.76 -8.21
N THR A 250 4.28 16.24 -9.38
CA THR A 250 3.92 14.88 -9.81
C THR A 250 4.61 13.82 -8.95
N THR A 251 3.87 12.81 -8.51
CA THR A 251 4.40 11.77 -7.60
C THR A 251 4.91 10.50 -8.32
N ASP A 252 4.79 10.42 -9.65
CA ASP A 252 5.13 9.26 -10.52
C ASP A 252 6.63 8.87 -10.55
N SER A 253 7.47 9.40 -9.65
CA SER A 253 8.92 9.12 -9.64
C SER A 253 9.55 9.07 -8.26
N PHE A 254 8.78 9.09 -7.17
CA PHE A 254 9.33 8.96 -5.81
C PHE A 254 9.33 7.53 -5.27
N THR A 255 9.30 6.54 -6.16
CA THR A 255 9.56 5.15 -5.76
C THR A 255 10.99 5.06 -5.22
N THR A 256 11.13 4.76 -3.93
CA THR A 256 12.43 4.53 -3.30
C THR A 256 13.18 3.33 -3.91
N GLN A 257 12.50 2.48 -4.69
CA GLN A 257 13.12 1.47 -5.53
C GLN A 257 13.93 2.07 -6.69
N MET A 258 13.42 3.12 -7.37
CA MET A 258 14.20 3.86 -8.38
C MET A 258 15.29 4.73 -7.75
N VAL A 259 15.04 5.27 -6.56
CA VAL A 259 16.03 6.04 -5.79
C VAL A 259 17.21 5.17 -5.38
N CYS A 260 17.00 3.89 -5.04
CA CYS A 260 18.10 2.96 -4.76
C CYS A 260 19.05 2.77 -5.96
N ALA A 261 18.53 2.76 -7.20
CA ALA A 261 19.38 2.67 -8.39
C ALA A 261 20.05 4.01 -8.74
N CYS A 262 19.32 5.13 -8.64
CA CYS A 262 19.82 6.43 -9.08
C CYS A 262 20.74 7.12 -8.05
N PHE A 263 20.56 6.88 -6.74
CA PHE A 263 21.47 7.41 -5.71
C PHE A 263 22.80 6.69 -5.65
N ILE A 264 22.88 5.41 -6.04
CA ILE A 264 24.17 4.73 -6.14
C ILE A 264 25.03 5.40 -7.23
N TYR A 265 24.43 5.73 -8.38
CA TYR A 265 25.14 6.45 -9.45
C TYR A 265 25.50 7.89 -9.07
N ASN A 266 24.62 8.63 -8.39
CA ASN A 266 24.92 10.01 -7.97
C ASN A 266 25.95 10.09 -6.83
N ILE A 267 25.94 9.15 -5.87
CA ILE A 267 26.99 9.08 -4.84
C ILE A 267 28.32 8.69 -5.46
N HIS A 268 28.35 7.78 -6.44
CA HIS A 268 29.60 7.45 -7.15
C HIS A 268 30.13 8.63 -7.97
N LEU A 269 29.26 9.42 -8.62
CA LEU A 269 29.65 10.59 -9.39
C LEU A 269 30.15 11.74 -8.48
N VAL A 270 29.45 11.99 -7.36
CA VAL A 270 29.86 13.00 -6.37
C VAL A 270 31.14 12.59 -5.64
N LEU A 271 31.35 11.29 -5.35
CA LEU A 271 32.61 10.78 -4.79
C LEU A 271 33.75 10.78 -5.82
N SER A 272 33.46 10.59 -7.12
CA SER A 272 34.46 10.68 -8.19
C SER A 272 34.93 12.12 -8.39
N LEU A 273 34.00 13.08 -8.42
CA LEU A 273 34.32 14.51 -8.55
C LEU A 273 35.03 15.06 -7.30
N ALA A 274 34.69 14.57 -6.11
CA ALA A 274 35.41 14.92 -4.88
C ALA A 274 36.83 14.32 -4.82
N ARG A 275 37.07 13.18 -5.51
CA ARG A 275 38.39 12.53 -5.56
C ARG A 275 39.33 13.21 -6.56
N GLU A 276 38.80 13.74 -7.67
CA GLU A 276 39.57 14.55 -8.62
C GLU A 276 39.97 15.91 -8.03
N SER A 277 39.11 16.52 -7.22
CA SER A 277 39.41 17.82 -6.59
C SER A 277 40.45 17.75 -5.44
N LEU A 278 40.76 16.55 -4.93
CA LEU A 278 41.77 16.33 -3.87
C LEU A 278 43.16 15.96 -4.41
N HIS A 279 43.29 15.71 -5.72
CA HIS A 279 44.58 15.40 -6.35
C HIS A 279 45.25 16.60 -7.03
N THR A 280 44.60 17.77 -7.02
CA THR A 280 45.12 19.00 -7.64
C THR A 280 45.78 19.96 -6.64
N GLU A 281 45.86 19.60 -5.35
CA GLU A 281 46.56 20.37 -4.31
C GLU A 281 47.64 19.53 -3.58
N LEU A 282 48.47 18.82 -4.35
CA LEU A 282 49.79 18.32 -3.91
C LEU A 282 50.83 18.53 -5.00
#